data_AF-A0A5P9D2P6-F1
#
_entry.id   AF-A0A5P9D2P6-F1
#
_cell.length_a   1.000
_cell.length_b   1.000
_cell.length_c   1.000
_cell.angle_alpha   90.00
_cell.angle_beta   90.00
_cell.angle_gamma   90.00
#
_symmetry.space_group_name_H-M   'P 1'
#
loop_
_entity.id
_entity.type
_entity.pdbx_description
1 polymer ?
#
loop_
_entity_poly.entity_id
_entity_poly.type
_entity_poly.pdbx_seq_one_letter_code
_entity_poly.pdbx_strand_id
1 'polypeptide(L)'
;MTATFPRDPFFKHQAACLKAFAIVFLCLGLGACGGRPDLGALALNDAPAPGAEVTDIMIVTTRDKDATPDTYFGGERGQAIGYAEASISVPPDHEPGQIEWPNSFPGDPEKNFVTRKAGYIADKASFTNEINRRLASKPRDEREIFVFIHGYNTRFPEALYRFTQIIHDSEFAGVPVLFTWASRGKVQDYVYDLNSAAIARQALEQTLIQLSNTRAEKITILAHSMGNWLLMETAVQASVSDRRKMTRKIDEVILAAPDIDIDLFKAQLKKLGRPPKPYIVIVSRDDRALRLSRAIAGGKERVGAYSDDKELTELGAVVVDLTELDAQDGSHHSKFAQLAQFQPQLRKTLGQSSLTRSVNRGNAGTVGDDLGNLVGNTIALPVRIIAAPFNYAGGGT
;
A
#
# COMPACT_ATOMS: atom_id res chain seq x y z
N MET A 1 28.65 -72.17 0.21
CA MET A 1 29.18 -71.04 0.99
C MET A 1 28.45 -69.78 0.53
N THR A 2 27.34 -69.44 1.19
CA THR A 2 26.49 -68.30 0.87
C THR A 2 26.84 -67.15 1.80
N ALA A 3 27.48 -66.12 1.28
CA ALA A 3 27.81 -64.91 2.02
C ALA A 3 26.56 -64.02 2.17
N THR A 4 26.14 -63.78 3.41
CA THR A 4 25.11 -62.82 3.79
C THR A 4 25.73 -61.43 3.91
N PHE A 5 25.35 -60.50 3.02
CA PHE A 5 25.69 -59.08 3.16
C PHE A 5 24.85 -58.44 4.27
N PRO A 6 25.43 -57.62 5.17
CA PRO A 6 24.68 -56.87 6.16
C PRO A 6 23.89 -55.75 5.47
N ARG A 7 22.62 -55.60 5.84
CA ARG A 7 21.78 -54.49 5.39
C ARG A 7 22.22 -53.21 6.11
N ASP A 8 22.70 -52.24 5.32
CA ASP A 8 23.19 -50.96 5.79
C ASP A 8 22.08 -50.14 6.50
N PRO A 9 22.29 -49.69 7.75
CA PRO A 9 21.30 -48.91 8.51
C PRO A 9 21.08 -47.48 7.95
N PHE A 10 21.94 -47.02 7.05
CA PHE A 10 21.87 -45.67 6.46
C PHE A 10 20.61 -45.40 5.62
N PHE A 11 20.05 -46.41 4.96
CA PHE A 11 18.87 -46.22 4.10
C PHE A 11 17.56 -46.01 4.88
N LYS A 12 17.48 -46.46 6.14
CA LYS A 12 16.25 -46.29 6.96
C LYS A 12 16.08 -44.86 7.48
N HIS A 13 17.16 -44.13 7.72
CA HIS A 13 17.09 -42.74 8.18
C HIS A 13 16.70 -41.77 7.06
N GLN A 14 17.16 -41.98 5.82
CA GLN A 14 16.77 -41.14 4.68
C GLN A 14 15.27 -41.26 4.34
N ALA A 15 14.70 -42.47 4.41
CA ALA A 15 13.27 -42.69 4.17
C ALA A 15 12.38 -42.10 5.28
N ALA A 16 12.86 -42.02 6.52
CA ALA A 16 12.15 -41.39 7.63
C ALA A 16 12.17 -39.85 7.52
N CYS A 17 13.32 -39.26 7.14
CA CYS A 17 13.42 -37.82 6.88
C CYS A 17 12.56 -37.37 5.69
N LEU A 18 12.49 -38.14 4.60
CA LEU A 18 11.64 -37.80 3.45
C LEU A 18 10.14 -37.85 3.78
N LYS A 19 9.71 -38.82 4.61
CA LYS A 19 8.32 -38.91 5.09
C LYS A 19 7.97 -37.79 6.08
N ALA A 20 8.91 -37.39 6.95
CA ALA A 20 8.71 -36.25 7.84
C ALA A 20 8.62 -34.92 7.06
N PHE A 21 9.43 -34.73 6.02
CA PHE A 21 9.36 -33.56 5.14
C PHE A 21 8.05 -33.50 4.34
N ALA A 22 7.58 -34.65 3.85
CA ALA A 22 6.31 -34.75 3.13
C ALA A 22 5.09 -34.51 4.04
N ILE A 23 5.13 -34.96 5.30
CA ILE A 23 4.05 -34.71 6.28
C ILE A 23 4.04 -33.25 6.74
N VAL A 24 5.21 -32.61 6.92
CA VAL A 24 5.28 -31.16 7.23
C VAL A 24 4.76 -30.31 6.06
N PHE A 25 5.07 -30.67 4.81
CA PHE A 25 4.52 -30.00 3.63
C PHE A 25 3.00 -30.26 3.45
N LEU A 26 2.51 -31.44 3.80
CA LEU A 26 1.09 -31.79 3.71
C LEU A 26 0.26 -31.14 4.82
N CYS A 27 0.81 -30.97 6.03
CA CYS A 27 0.15 -30.30 7.15
C CYS A 27 0.15 -28.76 7.02
N LEU A 28 1.01 -28.17 6.20
CA LEU A 28 0.94 -26.74 5.84
C LEU A 28 -0.17 -26.44 4.82
N GLY A 29 -0.81 -27.46 4.23
CA GLY A 29 -1.87 -27.29 3.23
C GLY A 29 -3.30 -27.37 3.76
N LEU A 30 -3.52 -27.65 5.06
CA LEU A 30 -4.84 -27.97 5.60
C LEU A 30 -5.35 -26.99 6.68
N GLY A 31 -4.74 -25.81 6.79
CA GLY A 31 -5.13 -24.77 7.75
C GLY A 31 -5.37 -23.41 7.10
N ALA A 32 -6.31 -23.31 6.15
CA ALA A 32 -6.82 -22.02 5.66
C ALA A 32 -8.20 -22.18 4.99
N CYS A 33 -9.22 -22.59 5.76
CA CYS A 33 -10.60 -22.32 5.36
C CYS A 33 -10.96 -20.88 5.71
N GLY A 34 -10.41 -19.98 4.92
CA GLY A 34 -10.70 -18.55 4.83
C GLY A 34 -10.25 -18.15 3.44
N GLY A 35 -11.06 -18.45 2.43
CA GLY A 35 -10.68 -18.24 1.03
C GLY A 35 -10.41 -16.76 0.78
N ARG A 36 -9.22 -16.44 0.28
CA ARG A 36 -8.95 -15.08 -0.22
C ARG A 36 -9.99 -14.74 -1.29
N PRO A 37 -10.56 -13.53 -1.29
CA PRO A 37 -11.55 -13.12 -2.28
C PRO A 37 -10.94 -13.21 -3.69
N ASP A 38 -11.64 -13.79 -4.66
CA ASP A 38 -11.18 -13.82 -6.06
C ASP A 38 -12.38 -13.66 -6.99
N LEU A 39 -13.14 -14.76 -7.17
CA LEU A 39 -14.25 -14.83 -8.11
C LEU A 39 -15.54 -14.38 -7.41
N GLY A 40 -16.25 -13.47 -8.05
CA GLY A 40 -17.53 -12.96 -7.57
C GLY A 40 -17.46 -12.12 -6.29
N ALA A 41 -16.26 -11.70 -5.88
CA ALA A 41 -16.05 -10.93 -4.66
C ALA A 41 -16.74 -9.55 -4.68
N LEU A 42 -17.10 -9.06 -5.86
CA LEU A 42 -17.79 -7.79 -6.06
C LEU A 42 -19.29 -7.98 -6.39
N ALA A 43 -19.86 -9.12 -5.99
CA ALA A 43 -21.29 -9.37 -6.16
C ALA A 43 -22.07 -8.27 -5.43
N LEU A 44 -22.95 -7.61 -6.17
CA LEU A 44 -23.68 -6.46 -5.66
C LEU A 44 -24.69 -6.90 -4.61
N ASN A 45 -24.79 -6.12 -3.53
CA ASN A 45 -25.87 -6.27 -2.56
C ASN A 45 -26.30 -4.88 -2.10
N ASP A 46 -27.58 -4.56 -2.32
CA ASP A 46 -28.21 -3.28 -1.98
C ASP A 46 -29.14 -3.37 -0.75
N ALA A 47 -29.03 -4.47 0.03
CA ALA A 47 -29.80 -4.63 1.27
C ALA A 47 -29.51 -3.47 2.23
N PRO A 48 -30.54 -2.85 2.83
CA PRO A 48 -30.35 -1.81 3.84
C PRO A 48 -29.50 -2.32 5.01
N ALA A 49 -28.55 -1.50 5.47
CA ALA A 49 -27.77 -1.73 6.69
C ALA A 49 -27.66 -0.39 7.44
N PRO A 50 -28.55 -0.12 8.41
CA PRO A 50 -28.50 1.11 9.18
C PRO A 50 -27.15 1.30 9.87
N GLY A 51 -26.55 2.47 9.71
CA GLY A 51 -25.23 2.79 10.28
C GLY A 51 -24.04 2.37 9.43
N ALA A 52 -24.25 1.63 8.33
CA ALA A 52 -23.17 1.32 7.39
C ALA A 52 -22.83 2.56 6.55
N GLU A 53 -21.53 2.82 6.36
CA GLU A 53 -21.05 3.93 5.56
C GLU A 53 -20.55 3.47 4.19
N VAL A 54 -20.79 4.25 3.14
CA VAL A 54 -20.40 3.90 1.78
C VAL A 54 -19.24 4.78 1.32
N THR A 55 -18.17 4.14 0.87
CA THR A 55 -17.00 4.80 0.29
C THR A 55 -16.97 4.57 -1.22
N ASP A 56 -16.95 5.66 -1.99
CA ASP A 56 -16.82 5.61 -3.44
C ASP A 56 -15.36 5.70 -3.89
N ILE A 57 -14.85 4.68 -4.56
CA ILE A 57 -13.48 4.58 -5.07
C ILE A 57 -13.44 4.75 -6.59
N MET A 58 -12.59 5.65 -7.07
CA MET A 58 -12.21 5.75 -8.49
C MET A 58 -11.06 4.78 -8.77
N ILE A 59 -11.06 4.09 -9.90
CA ILE A 59 -10.11 3.00 -10.16
C ILE A 59 -9.42 3.22 -11.51
N VAL A 60 -8.08 3.12 -11.50
CA VAL A 60 -7.25 3.04 -12.69
C VAL A 60 -6.45 1.74 -12.64
N THR A 61 -6.42 0.99 -13.74
CA THR A 61 -5.79 -0.34 -13.71
C THR A 61 -5.04 -0.73 -14.98
N THR A 62 -4.01 -1.55 -14.81
CA THR A 62 -3.34 -2.30 -15.89
C THR A 62 -3.73 -3.78 -15.92
N ARG A 63 -4.72 -4.19 -15.13
CA ARG A 63 -5.30 -5.53 -15.16
C ARG A 63 -6.18 -5.69 -16.40
N ASP A 64 -6.20 -6.90 -16.92
CA ASP A 64 -7.19 -7.28 -17.92
C ASP A 64 -8.56 -7.46 -17.28
N LYS A 65 -9.61 -7.25 -18.08
CA LYS A 65 -10.98 -7.49 -17.62
C LYS A 65 -11.18 -8.99 -17.43
N ASP A 66 -11.91 -9.35 -16.37
CA ASP A 66 -12.33 -10.72 -16.15
C ASP A 66 -13.79 -10.88 -16.59
N ALA A 67 -14.07 -11.89 -17.41
CA ALA A 67 -15.41 -12.17 -17.90
C ALA A 67 -16.29 -12.91 -16.87
N THR A 68 -15.67 -13.42 -15.80
CA THR A 68 -16.40 -14.05 -14.69
C THR A 68 -17.30 -13.01 -14.03
N PRO A 69 -18.59 -13.32 -13.79
CA PRO A 69 -19.51 -12.43 -13.10
C PRO A 69 -18.91 -11.90 -11.80
N ASP A 70 -19.14 -10.62 -11.53
CA ASP A 70 -18.82 -9.98 -10.26
C ASP A 70 -17.32 -9.99 -9.87
N THR A 71 -16.42 -10.19 -10.85
CA THR A 71 -14.95 -10.16 -10.67
C THR A 71 -14.31 -8.90 -11.23
N TYR A 72 -14.85 -8.36 -12.34
CA TYR A 72 -14.42 -7.14 -13.06
C TYR A 72 -13.00 -7.16 -13.66
N PHE A 73 -11.96 -7.40 -12.87
CA PHE A 73 -10.56 -7.41 -13.28
C PHE A 73 -9.80 -8.58 -12.66
N GLY A 74 -9.01 -9.25 -13.50
CA GLY A 74 -8.25 -10.43 -13.10
C GLY A 74 -6.82 -10.13 -12.66
N GLY A 75 -6.02 -11.20 -12.57
CA GLY A 75 -4.57 -11.12 -12.34
C GLY A 75 -3.73 -10.87 -13.59
N GLU A 76 -4.34 -10.94 -14.78
CA GLU A 76 -3.63 -10.82 -16.05
C GLU A 76 -3.41 -9.38 -16.50
N ARG A 77 -2.44 -9.17 -17.40
CA ARG A 77 -2.08 -7.84 -17.92
C ARG A 77 -3.05 -7.41 -19.02
N GLY A 78 -3.67 -6.26 -18.85
CA GLY A 78 -4.47 -5.61 -19.87
C GLY A 78 -3.59 -4.99 -20.96
N GLN A 79 -4.12 -4.85 -22.17
CA GLN A 79 -3.44 -4.21 -23.29
C GLN A 79 -3.41 -2.67 -23.19
N ALA A 80 -4.30 -2.09 -22.39
CA ALA A 80 -4.43 -0.66 -22.19
C ALA A 80 -4.83 -0.35 -20.74
N ILE A 81 -4.74 0.93 -20.36
CA ILE A 81 -5.22 1.41 -19.06
C ILE A 81 -6.75 1.28 -19.01
N GLY A 82 -7.25 0.55 -18.02
CA GLY A 82 -8.67 0.47 -17.69
C GLY A 82 -9.07 1.52 -16.66
N TYR A 83 -10.32 1.99 -16.75
CA TYR A 83 -10.94 2.90 -15.79
C TYR A 83 -12.22 2.26 -15.24
N ALA A 84 -12.46 2.43 -13.94
CA ALA A 84 -13.65 1.91 -13.27
C ALA A 84 -13.99 2.76 -12.04
N GLU A 85 -15.13 2.46 -11.44
CA GLU A 85 -15.54 2.94 -10.13
C GLU A 85 -16.19 1.81 -9.33
N ALA A 86 -16.11 1.90 -8.01
CA ALA A 86 -16.84 1.03 -7.11
C ALA A 86 -17.28 1.80 -5.86
N SER A 87 -18.38 1.37 -5.26
CA SER A 87 -18.89 1.86 -3.99
C SER A 87 -18.95 0.68 -3.03
N ILE A 88 -18.17 0.73 -1.95
CA ILE A 88 -18.08 -0.34 -0.96
C ILE A 88 -18.68 0.17 0.34
N SER A 89 -19.61 -0.59 0.92
CA SER A 89 -20.11 -0.31 2.26
C SER A 89 -19.24 -0.97 3.33
N VAL A 90 -18.97 -0.21 4.39
CA VAL A 90 -18.30 -0.63 5.61
C VAL A 90 -19.37 -0.88 6.69
N PRO A 91 -19.32 -2.01 7.42
CA PRO A 91 -20.36 -2.34 8.40
C PRO A 91 -20.31 -1.39 9.62
N PRO A 92 -21.42 -1.24 10.36
CA PRO A 92 -21.49 -0.34 11.52
C PRO A 92 -20.49 -0.68 12.64
N ASP A 93 -20.24 -1.97 12.86
CA ASP A 93 -19.35 -2.47 13.93
C ASP A 93 -17.89 -2.66 13.43
N HIS A 94 -17.45 -1.83 12.48
CA HIS A 94 -16.12 -1.95 11.88
C HIS A 94 -14.98 -1.74 12.88
N GLU A 95 -13.98 -2.62 12.84
CA GLU A 95 -12.75 -2.48 13.62
C GLU A 95 -11.62 -1.84 12.79
N PRO A 96 -11.00 -0.74 13.25
CA PRO A 96 -9.93 -0.09 12.51
C PRO A 96 -8.76 -1.01 12.13
N GLY A 97 -8.33 -0.90 10.88
CA GLY A 97 -7.29 -1.72 10.27
C GLY A 97 -7.74 -3.11 9.80
N GLN A 98 -8.94 -3.56 10.17
CA GLN A 98 -9.48 -4.85 9.75
C GLN A 98 -10.26 -4.77 8.44
N ILE A 99 -10.54 -5.92 7.84
CA ILE A 99 -11.56 -5.99 6.78
C ILE A 99 -12.45 -7.15 7.18
N GLU A 100 -13.72 -6.86 7.45
CA GLU A 100 -14.71 -7.87 7.78
C GLU A 100 -15.14 -8.59 6.49
N TRP A 101 -14.36 -9.59 6.11
CA TRP A 101 -14.60 -10.39 4.91
C TRP A 101 -15.84 -11.27 5.07
N PRO A 102 -16.72 -11.35 4.05
CA PRO A 102 -17.80 -12.31 4.07
C PRO A 102 -17.27 -13.73 3.80
N ASN A 103 -17.90 -14.72 4.42
CA ASN A 103 -17.59 -16.14 4.16
C ASN A 103 -18.17 -16.64 2.82
N SER A 104 -19.13 -15.90 2.26
CA SER A 104 -19.79 -16.17 0.98
C SER A 104 -20.24 -14.86 0.33
N PHE A 105 -20.22 -14.79 -1.00
CA PHE A 105 -20.67 -13.62 -1.74
C PHE A 105 -22.10 -13.81 -2.30
N PRO A 106 -22.93 -12.75 -2.33
CA PRO A 106 -22.67 -11.44 -1.73
C PRO A 106 -22.68 -11.48 -0.19
N GLY A 107 -21.90 -10.60 0.43
CA GLY A 107 -21.78 -10.52 1.90
C GLY A 107 -22.97 -9.85 2.59
N ASP A 108 -23.00 -9.90 3.93
CA ASP A 108 -24.00 -9.23 4.76
C ASP A 108 -23.51 -7.82 5.14
N PRO A 109 -24.16 -6.73 4.67
CA PRO A 109 -23.67 -5.38 4.89
C PRO A 109 -23.74 -4.90 6.34
N GLU A 110 -24.49 -5.58 7.22
CA GLU A 110 -24.45 -5.29 8.67
C GLU A 110 -23.17 -5.82 9.32
N LYS A 111 -22.46 -6.75 8.66
CA LYS A 111 -21.32 -7.48 9.26
C LYS A 111 -20.06 -7.47 8.41
N ASN A 112 -20.16 -7.14 7.13
CA ASN A 112 -19.10 -7.31 6.16
C ASN A 112 -18.93 -6.08 5.29
N PHE A 113 -17.72 -5.96 4.74
CA PHE A 113 -17.48 -5.11 3.59
C PHE A 113 -18.24 -5.68 2.39
N VAL A 114 -19.07 -4.86 1.75
CA VAL A 114 -19.96 -5.29 0.66
C VAL A 114 -19.91 -4.31 -0.51
N THR A 115 -19.88 -4.84 -1.73
CA THR A 115 -19.97 -4.02 -2.93
C THR A 115 -21.42 -3.59 -3.17
N ARG A 116 -21.66 -2.27 -3.18
CA ARG A 116 -22.97 -1.66 -3.51
C ARG A 116 -23.06 -1.31 -4.98
N LYS A 117 -21.94 -0.87 -5.56
CA LYS A 117 -21.84 -0.53 -6.98
C LYS A 117 -20.46 -0.90 -7.48
N ALA A 118 -20.38 -1.38 -8.71
CA ALA A 118 -19.13 -1.49 -9.45
C ALA A 118 -19.42 -1.32 -10.94
N GLY A 119 -18.49 -0.70 -11.68
CA GLY A 119 -18.73 -0.38 -13.08
C GLY A 119 -17.48 0.09 -13.81
N TYR A 120 -17.44 -0.15 -15.12
CA TYR A 120 -16.40 0.39 -15.98
C TYR A 120 -16.70 1.84 -16.33
N ILE A 121 -15.64 2.66 -16.40
CA ILE A 121 -15.69 4.00 -16.95
C ILE A 121 -15.10 3.93 -18.36
N ALA A 122 -15.81 4.50 -19.34
CA ALA A 122 -15.54 4.28 -20.75
C ALA A 122 -14.11 4.66 -21.17
N ASP A 123 -13.63 5.81 -20.70
CA ASP A 123 -12.35 6.35 -21.12
C ASP A 123 -11.74 7.32 -20.10
N LYS A 124 -10.52 7.77 -20.44
CA LYS A 124 -9.74 8.74 -19.68
C LYS A 124 -10.49 10.06 -19.42
N ALA A 125 -11.24 10.55 -20.42
CA ALA A 125 -11.92 11.85 -20.32
C ALA A 125 -13.10 11.76 -19.35
N SER A 126 -13.90 10.69 -19.46
CA SER A 126 -15.00 10.36 -18.56
C SER A 126 -14.51 10.20 -17.12
N PHE A 127 -13.39 9.51 -16.92
CA PHE A 127 -12.75 9.37 -15.60
C PHE A 127 -12.33 10.72 -15.00
N THR A 128 -11.65 11.56 -15.79
CA THR A 128 -11.24 12.90 -15.34
C THR A 128 -12.43 13.81 -15.05
N ASN A 129 -13.49 13.73 -15.85
CA ASN A 129 -14.72 14.48 -15.63
C ASN A 129 -15.40 14.08 -14.33
N GLU A 130 -15.47 12.78 -14.05
CA GLU A 130 -16.06 12.26 -12.81
C GLU A 130 -15.26 12.69 -11.57
N ILE A 131 -13.92 12.60 -11.61
CA ILE A 131 -13.08 13.15 -10.54
C ILE A 131 -13.35 14.65 -10.33
N ASN A 132 -13.37 15.43 -11.42
CA ASN A 132 -13.61 16.88 -11.32
C ASN A 132 -15.01 17.21 -10.78
N ARG A 133 -16.02 16.38 -11.09
CA ARG A 133 -17.37 16.51 -10.54
C ARG A 133 -17.37 16.27 -9.02
N ARG A 134 -16.75 15.18 -8.56
CA ARG A 134 -16.62 14.86 -7.12
C ARG A 134 -15.80 15.88 -6.34
N LEU A 135 -14.76 16.44 -6.95
CA LEU A 135 -13.98 17.54 -6.34
C LEU A 135 -14.80 18.84 -6.27
N ALA A 136 -15.60 19.14 -7.29
CA ALA A 136 -16.40 20.37 -7.32
C ALA A 136 -17.48 20.40 -6.24
N SER A 137 -17.98 19.23 -5.80
CA SER A 137 -18.94 19.14 -4.69
C SER A 137 -18.30 19.26 -3.30
N LYS A 138 -16.99 19.45 -3.21
CA LYS A 138 -16.25 19.55 -1.95
C LYS A 138 -15.75 20.98 -1.67
N PRO A 139 -15.68 21.40 -0.40
CA PRO A 139 -14.93 22.57 0.04
C PRO A 139 -13.50 22.54 -0.51
N ARG A 140 -12.91 23.72 -0.74
CA ARG A 140 -11.64 23.85 -1.48
C ARG A 140 -10.49 23.10 -0.80
N ASP A 141 -10.43 23.13 0.52
CA ASP A 141 -9.45 22.44 1.37
C ASP A 141 -9.63 20.91 1.40
N GLU A 142 -10.82 20.42 1.08
CA GLU A 142 -11.15 18.99 0.90
C GLU A 142 -11.03 18.52 -0.56
N ARG A 143 -10.63 19.38 -1.50
CA ARG A 143 -10.35 19.01 -2.91
C ARG A 143 -9.01 18.28 -3.03
N GLU A 144 -8.87 17.20 -2.29
CA GLU A 144 -7.71 16.33 -2.28
C GLU A 144 -8.01 15.04 -3.04
N ILE A 145 -7.01 14.52 -3.75
CA ILE A 145 -7.03 13.15 -4.26
C ILE A 145 -6.11 12.29 -3.39
N PHE A 146 -6.57 11.13 -2.96
CA PHE A 146 -5.74 10.16 -2.25
C PHE A 146 -5.53 8.93 -3.14
N VAL A 147 -4.30 8.67 -3.54
CA VAL A 147 -3.93 7.57 -4.44
C VAL A 147 -3.37 6.42 -3.62
N PHE A 148 -3.93 5.23 -3.79
CA PHE A 148 -3.38 4.01 -3.21
C PHE A 148 -2.80 3.08 -4.28
N ILE A 149 -1.59 2.57 -4.03
CA ILE A 149 -0.87 1.62 -4.89
C ILE A 149 -0.57 0.38 -4.06
N HIS A 150 -1.21 -0.73 -4.40
CA HIS A 150 -1.05 -1.99 -3.67
C HIS A 150 0.30 -2.68 -3.95
N GLY A 151 0.62 -3.66 -3.11
CA GLY A 151 1.82 -4.47 -3.16
C GLY A 151 1.73 -5.74 -3.99
N TYR A 152 2.73 -6.60 -3.79
CA TYR A 152 2.85 -7.95 -4.35
C TYR A 152 1.71 -8.87 -3.86
N ASN A 153 1.42 -9.94 -4.62
CA ASN A 153 0.50 -11.00 -4.20
C ASN A 153 -0.85 -10.41 -3.74
N THR A 154 -1.42 -9.50 -4.54
CA THR A 154 -2.66 -8.80 -4.22
C THR A 154 -3.65 -8.94 -5.37
N ARG A 155 -4.83 -9.49 -5.10
CA ARG A 155 -5.94 -9.55 -6.06
C ARG A 155 -6.68 -8.22 -6.12
N PHE A 156 -7.44 -8.02 -7.19
CA PHE A 156 -8.23 -6.81 -7.37
C PHE A 156 -9.18 -6.48 -6.19
N PRO A 157 -10.04 -7.40 -5.71
CA PRO A 157 -10.92 -7.12 -4.56
C PRO A 157 -10.15 -6.83 -3.27
N GLU A 158 -9.00 -7.47 -3.05
CA GLU A 158 -8.16 -7.21 -1.87
C GLU A 158 -7.60 -5.79 -1.87
N ALA A 159 -7.10 -5.32 -3.02
CA ALA A 159 -6.64 -3.94 -3.16
C ALA A 159 -7.77 -2.93 -2.95
N LEU A 160 -8.95 -3.21 -3.49
CA LEU A 160 -10.12 -2.33 -3.40
C LEU A 160 -10.66 -2.23 -1.97
N TYR A 161 -10.82 -3.36 -1.29
CA TYR A 161 -11.39 -3.40 0.07
C TYR A 161 -10.38 -2.87 1.09
N ARG A 162 -9.09 -3.19 0.94
CA ARG A 162 -8.04 -2.58 1.76
C ARG A 162 -8.01 -1.07 1.59
N PHE A 163 -8.16 -0.58 0.37
CA PHE A 163 -8.18 0.86 0.17
C PHE A 163 -9.43 1.52 0.76
N THR A 164 -10.59 0.88 0.60
CA THR A 164 -11.84 1.30 1.25
C THR A 164 -11.65 1.44 2.76
N GLN A 165 -11.08 0.43 3.41
CA GLN A 165 -10.76 0.47 4.83
C GLN A 165 -9.85 1.65 5.19
N ILE A 166 -8.79 1.90 4.42
CA ILE A 166 -7.88 3.01 4.70
C ILE A 166 -8.60 4.36 4.62
N ILE A 167 -9.47 4.54 3.62
CA ILE A 167 -10.24 5.78 3.43
C ILE A 167 -11.27 5.99 4.54
N HIS A 168 -12.00 4.93 4.88
CA HIS A 168 -12.98 4.95 5.95
C HIS A 168 -12.31 5.29 7.29
N ASP A 169 -11.26 4.54 7.66
CA ASP A 169 -10.60 4.72 8.96
C ASP A 169 -9.95 6.09 9.08
N SER A 170 -9.40 6.63 7.99
CA SER A 170 -8.81 7.97 8.01
C SER A 170 -9.80 9.13 7.94
N GLU A 171 -11.11 8.83 7.87
CA GLU A 171 -12.19 9.81 7.66
C GLU A 171 -11.88 10.73 6.46
N PHE A 172 -11.28 10.17 5.40
CA PHE A 172 -10.77 10.97 4.30
C PHE A 172 -11.91 11.54 3.46
N ALA A 173 -12.11 12.86 3.58
CA ALA A 173 -13.18 13.57 2.91
C ALA A 173 -12.96 13.84 1.41
N GLY A 174 -11.80 13.52 0.83
CA GLY A 174 -11.48 13.85 -0.57
C GLY A 174 -12.00 12.85 -1.61
N VAL A 175 -11.28 12.71 -2.73
CA VAL A 175 -11.59 11.73 -3.80
C VAL A 175 -10.53 10.61 -3.80
N PRO A 176 -10.90 9.39 -3.37
CA PRO A 176 -9.96 8.27 -3.36
C PRO A 176 -9.81 7.65 -4.75
N VAL A 177 -8.56 7.36 -5.14
CA VAL A 177 -8.18 6.74 -6.41
C VAL A 177 -7.31 5.51 -6.15
N LEU A 178 -7.82 4.33 -6.49
CA LEU A 178 -7.03 3.10 -6.52
C LEU A 178 -6.26 3.01 -7.83
N PHE A 179 -4.92 2.92 -7.76
CA PHE A 179 -4.11 2.44 -8.87
C PHE A 179 -3.77 0.97 -8.63
N THR A 180 -4.29 0.08 -9.47
CA THR A 180 -4.09 -1.37 -9.32
C THR A 180 -3.47 -2.00 -10.56
N TRP A 181 -2.40 -2.75 -10.34
CA TRP A 181 -1.60 -3.37 -11.40
C TRP A 181 -1.78 -4.89 -11.42
N ALA A 182 -1.42 -5.55 -12.52
CA ALA A 182 -1.63 -6.98 -12.77
C ALA A 182 -0.81 -7.92 -11.87
N SER A 183 -1.11 -7.91 -10.57
CA SER A 183 -0.67 -8.94 -9.62
C SER A 183 -1.63 -10.12 -9.69
N ARG A 184 -1.09 -11.34 -9.77
CA ARG A 184 -1.88 -12.58 -9.79
C ARG A 184 -2.42 -12.99 -8.43
N GLY A 185 -1.98 -12.34 -7.34
CA GLY A 185 -2.42 -12.72 -6.01
C GLY A 185 -1.92 -14.10 -5.57
N LYS A 186 -0.76 -14.55 -6.07
CA LYS A 186 -0.16 -15.85 -5.75
C LYS A 186 1.30 -15.71 -5.35
N VAL A 187 1.69 -16.38 -4.26
CA VAL A 187 3.06 -16.32 -3.68
C VAL A 187 4.14 -16.90 -4.61
N GLN A 188 3.78 -17.83 -5.49
CA GLN A 188 4.69 -18.40 -6.48
C GLN A 188 4.89 -17.51 -7.72
N ASP A 189 4.02 -16.52 -7.95
CA ASP A 189 4.04 -15.65 -9.14
C ASP A 189 4.90 -14.39 -8.92
N TYR A 190 5.85 -14.41 -7.98
CA TYR A 190 6.72 -13.28 -7.67
C TYR A 190 7.37 -12.63 -8.89
N VAL A 191 7.95 -13.43 -9.78
CA VAL A 191 8.60 -12.91 -11.01
C VAL A 191 7.58 -12.32 -11.97
N TYR A 192 6.39 -12.92 -12.06
CA TYR A 192 5.31 -12.38 -12.88
C TYR A 192 4.88 -11.01 -12.36
N ASP A 193 4.62 -10.91 -11.05
CA ASP A 193 4.18 -9.70 -10.39
C ASP A 193 5.23 -8.58 -10.49
N LEU A 194 6.51 -8.89 -10.27
CA LEU A 194 7.60 -7.92 -10.44
C LEU A 194 7.64 -7.37 -11.88
N ASN A 195 7.52 -8.24 -12.88
CA ASN A 195 7.47 -7.83 -14.29
C ASN A 195 6.19 -7.03 -14.61
N SER A 196 5.05 -7.39 -14.00
CA SER A 196 3.79 -6.67 -14.16
C SER A 196 3.86 -5.26 -13.55
N ALA A 197 4.48 -5.13 -12.38
CA ALA A 197 4.78 -3.84 -11.78
C ALA A 197 5.71 -3.02 -12.70
N ALA A 198 6.76 -3.64 -13.26
CA ALA A 198 7.69 -2.95 -14.17
C ALA A 198 6.99 -2.40 -15.43
N ILE A 199 6.03 -3.16 -15.98
CA ILE A 199 5.18 -2.75 -17.11
C ILE A 199 4.22 -1.62 -16.69
N ALA A 200 3.69 -1.66 -15.47
CA ALA A 200 2.73 -0.68 -14.97
C ALA A 200 3.31 0.72 -14.74
N ARG A 201 4.65 0.89 -14.76
CA ARG A 201 5.31 2.20 -14.52
C ARG A 201 4.79 3.29 -15.47
N GLN A 202 4.69 3.00 -16.76
CA GLN A 202 4.19 3.97 -17.73
C GLN A 202 2.72 4.33 -17.47
N ALA A 203 1.89 3.37 -17.08
CA ALA A 203 0.49 3.64 -16.74
C ALA A 203 0.36 4.47 -15.46
N LEU A 204 1.19 4.22 -14.45
CA LEU A 204 1.23 5.01 -13.21
C LEU A 204 1.67 6.44 -13.50
N GLU A 205 2.70 6.65 -14.32
CA GLU A 205 3.13 7.98 -14.75
C GLU A 205 2.01 8.75 -15.44
N GLN A 206 1.34 8.13 -16.42
CA GLN A 206 0.21 8.73 -17.13
C GLN A 206 -0.94 9.06 -16.19
N THR A 207 -1.20 8.20 -15.20
CA THR A 207 -2.22 8.40 -14.17
C THR A 207 -1.89 9.60 -13.31
N LEU A 208 -0.69 9.68 -12.74
CA LEU A 208 -0.29 10.79 -11.87
C LEU A 208 -0.28 12.13 -12.62
N ILE A 209 0.15 12.15 -13.89
CA ILE A 209 0.05 13.33 -14.76
C ILE A 209 -1.41 13.72 -15.00
N GLN A 210 -2.29 12.74 -15.25
CA GLN A 210 -3.73 12.97 -15.45
C GLN A 210 -4.37 13.56 -14.20
N LEU A 211 -4.16 12.95 -13.03
CA LEU A 211 -4.67 13.44 -11.75
C LEU A 211 -4.16 14.85 -11.44
N SER A 212 -2.90 15.15 -11.78
CA SER A 212 -2.32 16.50 -11.61
C SER A 212 -2.94 17.56 -12.53
N ASN A 213 -3.72 17.19 -13.55
CA ASN A 213 -4.47 18.12 -14.41
C ASN A 213 -5.93 18.27 -14.00
N THR A 214 -6.36 17.59 -12.94
CA THR A 214 -7.71 17.76 -12.40
C THR A 214 -7.81 19.06 -11.60
N ARG A 215 -9.01 19.34 -11.08
CA ARG A 215 -9.29 20.44 -10.16
C ARG A 215 -8.82 20.17 -8.71
N ALA A 216 -8.08 19.10 -8.47
CA ALA A 216 -7.56 18.79 -7.15
C ALA A 216 -6.57 19.88 -6.71
N GLU A 217 -6.64 20.31 -5.46
CA GLU A 217 -5.66 21.23 -4.88
C GLU A 217 -4.39 20.48 -4.50
N LYS A 218 -4.53 19.26 -3.96
CA LYS A 218 -3.45 18.38 -3.50
C LYS A 218 -3.69 16.92 -3.86
N ILE A 219 -2.61 16.16 -3.98
CA ILE A 219 -2.59 14.72 -4.19
C ILE A 219 -1.71 14.09 -3.11
N THR A 220 -2.26 13.12 -2.40
CA THR A 220 -1.50 12.25 -1.49
C THR A 220 -1.36 10.88 -2.11
N ILE A 221 -0.19 10.28 -1.98
CA ILE A 221 0.09 8.94 -2.50
C ILE A 221 0.49 8.03 -1.34
N LEU A 222 -0.19 6.90 -1.20
CA LEU A 222 0.18 5.80 -0.33
C LEU A 222 0.53 4.59 -1.19
N ALA A 223 1.78 4.14 -1.14
CA ALA A 223 2.23 2.93 -1.81
C ALA A 223 2.62 1.86 -0.77
N HIS A 224 2.23 0.62 -1.01
CA HIS A 224 2.50 -0.49 -0.10
C HIS A 224 3.45 -1.52 -0.72
N SER A 225 4.41 -2.03 0.07
CA SER A 225 5.28 -3.15 -0.32
C SER A 225 5.97 -2.90 -1.67
N MET A 226 5.87 -3.85 -2.62
CA MET A 226 6.37 -3.73 -4.00
C MET A 226 5.75 -2.57 -4.79
N GLY A 227 4.58 -2.06 -4.38
CA GLY A 227 4.00 -0.83 -4.94
C GLY A 227 4.91 0.39 -4.75
N ASN A 228 5.75 0.39 -3.71
CA ASN A 228 6.77 1.43 -3.50
C ASN A 228 7.86 1.37 -4.58
N TRP A 229 8.32 0.17 -4.91
CA TRP A 229 9.29 -0.03 -5.99
C TRP A 229 8.72 0.51 -7.31
N LEU A 230 7.46 0.17 -7.62
CA LEU A 230 6.75 0.69 -8.78
C LEU A 230 6.68 2.22 -8.79
N LEU A 231 6.30 2.84 -7.68
CA LEU A 231 6.21 4.30 -7.56
C LEU A 231 7.57 4.97 -7.77
N MET A 232 8.62 4.49 -7.10
CA MET A 232 9.95 5.09 -7.18
C MET A 232 10.59 4.91 -8.55
N GLU A 233 10.42 3.75 -9.18
CA GLU A 233 10.86 3.53 -10.56
C GLU A 233 10.09 4.39 -11.56
N THR A 234 8.78 4.61 -11.32
CA THR A 234 7.96 5.54 -12.12
C THR A 234 8.50 6.97 -12.01
N ALA A 235 8.87 7.42 -10.81
CA ALA A 235 9.46 8.74 -10.63
C ALA A 235 10.82 8.86 -11.34
N VAL A 236 11.64 7.81 -11.30
CA VAL A 236 12.97 7.77 -11.94
C VAL A 236 12.86 7.83 -13.47
N GLN A 237 11.95 7.07 -14.06
CA GLN A 237 11.77 7.06 -15.52
C GLN A 237 11.18 8.36 -16.06
N ALA A 238 10.34 9.05 -15.26
CA ALA A 238 9.58 10.20 -15.72
C ALA A 238 10.47 11.31 -16.26
N SER A 239 9.99 12.08 -17.22
CA SER A 239 10.73 13.25 -17.71
C SER A 239 10.85 14.33 -16.62
N VAL A 240 11.83 15.23 -16.74
CA VAL A 240 11.94 16.38 -15.81
C VAL A 240 10.67 17.25 -15.85
N SER A 241 10.08 17.42 -17.04
CA SER A 241 8.83 18.16 -17.22
C SER A 241 7.65 17.49 -16.53
N ASP A 242 7.53 16.17 -16.63
CA ASP A 242 6.43 15.42 -16.02
C ASP A 242 6.58 15.37 -14.51
N ARG A 243 7.80 15.15 -14.00
CA ARG A 243 8.08 15.30 -12.57
C ARG A 243 7.69 16.68 -12.06
N ARG A 244 8.11 17.75 -12.73
CA ARG A 244 7.74 19.13 -12.34
C ARG A 244 6.23 19.34 -12.35
N LYS A 245 5.50 18.68 -13.25
CA LYS A 245 4.05 18.75 -13.33
C LYS A 245 3.37 18.04 -12.17
N MET A 246 3.84 16.84 -11.84
CA MET A 246 3.34 16.06 -10.72
C MET A 246 3.64 16.69 -9.36
N THR A 247 4.88 17.17 -9.14
CA THR A 247 5.31 17.75 -7.85
C THR A 247 4.62 19.05 -7.49
N ARG A 248 3.92 19.71 -8.42
CA ARG A 248 3.07 20.88 -8.11
C ARG A 248 1.77 20.50 -7.39
N LYS A 249 1.33 19.25 -7.51
CA LYS A 249 0.07 18.75 -6.95
C LYS A 249 0.30 17.67 -5.90
N ILE A 250 1.34 16.85 -6.04
CA ILE A 250 1.70 15.84 -5.03
C ILE A 250 2.19 16.56 -3.77
N ASP A 251 1.40 16.45 -2.72
CA ASP A 251 1.62 17.08 -1.43
C ASP A 251 2.32 16.15 -0.45
N GLU A 252 1.99 14.87 -0.50
CA GLU A 252 2.46 13.88 0.45
C GLU A 252 2.68 12.53 -0.25
N VAL A 253 3.79 11.87 0.07
CA VAL A 253 4.11 10.53 -0.44
C VAL A 253 4.49 9.65 0.75
N ILE A 254 3.65 8.65 1.01
CA ILE A 254 3.78 7.69 2.08
C ILE A 254 4.20 6.34 1.47
N LEU A 255 5.37 5.88 1.90
CA LEU A 255 5.96 4.62 1.51
C LEU A 255 5.75 3.60 2.62
N ALA A 256 4.71 2.77 2.52
CA ALA A 256 4.32 1.80 3.54
C ALA A 256 5.00 0.44 3.37
N ALA A 257 5.73 0.00 4.40
CA ALA A 257 6.53 -1.23 4.41
C ALA A 257 7.30 -1.47 3.09
N PRO A 258 8.17 -0.55 2.64
CA PRO A 258 8.66 -0.59 1.27
C PRO A 258 9.52 -1.81 0.96
N ASP A 259 9.08 -2.61 -0.01
CA ASP A 259 9.86 -3.70 -0.58
C ASP A 259 10.76 -3.18 -1.70
N ILE A 260 11.74 -2.36 -1.31
CA ILE A 260 12.78 -1.83 -2.19
C ILE A 260 14.12 -2.23 -1.59
N ASP A 261 15.02 -2.73 -2.43
CA ASP A 261 16.43 -2.90 -2.04
C ASP A 261 17.02 -1.55 -1.60
N ILE A 262 17.68 -1.51 -0.44
CA ILE A 262 18.23 -0.26 0.09
C ILE A 262 19.24 0.41 -0.86
N ASP A 263 20.04 -0.36 -1.60
CA ASP A 263 21.01 0.16 -2.56
C ASP A 263 20.30 0.76 -3.78
N LEU A 264 19.20 0.12 -4.22
CA LEU A 264 18.34 0.65 -5.28
C LEU A 264 17.67 1.96 -4.83
N PHE A 265 17.11 2.01 -3.63
CA PHE A 265 16.46 3.20 -3.10
C PHE A 265 17.43 4.40 -3.06
N LYS A 266 18.66 4.19 -2.58
CA LYS A 266 19.73 5.20 -2.62
C LYS A 266 20.02 5.67 -4.04
N ALA A 267 20.12 4.76 -5.00
CA ALA A 267 20.35 5.11 -6.41
C ALA A 267 19.18 5.92 -7.00
N GLN A 268 17.94 5.54 -6.69
CA GLN A 268 16.73 6.26 -7.10
C GLN A 268 16.73 7.69 -6.54
N LEU A 269 16.99 7.87 -5.24
CA LEU A 269 17.06 9.19 -4.62
C LEU A 269 18.21 10.04 -5.15
N LYS A 270 19.37 9.44 -5.44
CA LYS A 270 20.48 10.14 -6.11
C LYS A 270 20.08 10.66 -7.49
N LYS A 271 19.28 9.89 -8.24
CA LYS A 271 18.78 10.29 -9.56
C LYS A 271 17.68 11.36 -9.49
N LEU A 272 16.79 11.25 -8.52
CA LEU A 272 15.66 12.17 -8.31
C LEU A 272 16.08 13.49 -7.65
N GLY A 273 17.19 13.47 -6.91
CA GLY A 273 17.56 14.56 -6.02
C GLY A 273 16.68 14.57 -4.75
N ARG A 274 16.81 15.63 -3.96
CA ARG A 274 15.97 15.81 -2.78
C ARG A 274 14.54 16.18 -3.19
N PRO A 275 13.53 15.47 -2.69
CA PRO A 275 12.14 15.83 -2.98
C PRO A 275 11.79 17.18 -2.32
N PRO A 276 10.87 17.97 -2.88
CA PRO A 276 10.44 19.24 -2.29
C PRO A 276 9.85 19.08 -0.88
N LYS A 277 9.25 17.91 -0.63
CA LYS A 277 8.71 17.48 0.65
C LYS A 277 9.27 16.09 0.98
N PRO A 278 9.59 15.79 2.25
CA PRO A 278 10.10 14.48 2.64
C PRO A 278 9.15 13.33 2.28
N TYR A 279 9.72 12.18 1.92
CA TYR A 279 8.95 10.92 1.89
C TYR A 279 8.64 10.48 3.31
N ILE A 280 7.41 10.04 3.59
CA ILE A 280 7.08 9.40 4.87
C ILE A 280 7.29 7.90 4.67
N VAL A 281 8.31 7.33 5.30
CA VAL A 281 8.66 5.91 5.18
C VAL A 281 8.18 5.19 6.43
N ILE A 282 7.18 4.31 6.27
CA ILE A 282 6.67 3.49 7.36
C ILE A 282 7.42 2.15 7.36
N VAL A 283 8.08 1.84 8.48
CA VAL A 283 8.91 0.64 8.64
C VAL A 283 8.36 -0.27 9.75
N SER A 284 8.65 -1.56 9.65
CA SER A 284 8.44 -2.55 10.71
C SER A 284 9.58 -3.58 10.64
N ARG A 285 10.43 -3.63 11.66
CA ARG A 285 11.64 -4.48 11.64
C ARG A 285 11.36 -5.96 11.86
N ASP A 286 10.19 -6.26 12.43
CA ASP A 286 9.66 -7.61 12.64
C ASP A 286 8.85 -8.14 11.44
N ASP A 287 8.79 -7.39 10.33
CA ASP A 287 8.05 -7.75 9.12
C ASP A 287 8.54 -9.05 8.49
N ARG A 288 7.66 -10.07 8.48
CA ARG A 288 7.99 -11.42 8.03
C ARG A 288 7.96 -11.53 6.52
N ALA A 289 7.13 -10.73 5.83
CA ALA A 289 7.07 -10.71 4.38
C ALA A 289 8.35 -10.10 3.78
N LEU A 290 8.83 -8.99 4.36
CA LEU A 290 10.07 -8.36 3.92
C LEU A 290 11.31 -9.22 4.21
N ARG A 291 11.29 -10.02 5.28
CA ARG A 291 12.32 -11.05 5.52
C ARG A 291 12.35 -12.10 4.41
N LEU A 292 11.20 -12.55 3.93
CA LEU A 292 11.12 -13.49 2.80
C LEU A 292 11.62 -12.82 1.52
N SER A 293 11.19 -11.58 1.23
CA SER A 293 11.69 -10.81 0.09
C SER A 293 13.21 -10.64 0.13
N ARG A 294 13.77 -10.26 1.29
CA ARG A 294 15.22 -10.20 1.53
C ARG A 294 15.91 -11.53 1.20
N ALA A 295 15.34 -12.65 1.62
CA ALA A 295 15.92 -13.97 1.34
C ALA A 295 15.93 -14.28 -0.16
N ILE A 296 14.84 -13.95 -0.87
CA ILE A 296 14.75 -14.10 -2.33
C ILE A 296 15.73 -13.16 -3.06
N ALA A 297 15.92 -11.94 -2.56
CA ALA A 297 16.74 -10.90 -3.14
C ALA A 297 18.23 -10.96 -2.71
N GLY A 298 18.74 -12.14 -2.32
CA GLY A 298 20.16 -12.33 -2.05
C GLY A 298 20.67 -11.73 -0.73
N GLY A 299 19.78 -11.53 0.26
CA GLY A 299 20.15 -11.15 1.62
C GLY A 299 20.30 -9.65 1.87
N LYS A 300 20.07 -8.81 0.86
CA LYS A 300 20.10 -7.35 0.96
C LYS A 300 18.86 -6.81 1.67
N GLU A 301 19.05 -5.88 2.60
CA GLU A 301 17.96 -5.31 3.38
C GLU A 301 16.93 -4.58 2.50
N ARG A 302 15.67 -4.65 2.93
CA ARG A 302 14.55 -3.94 2.31
C ARG A 302 14.30 -2.67 3.11
N VAL A 303 14.00 -1.56 2.45
CA VAL A 303 13.74 -0.26 3.10
C VAL A 303 12.72 -0.36 4.24
N GLY A 304 11.64 -1.12 4.07
CA GLY A 304 10.59 -1.29 5.10
C GLY A 304 11.01 -2.05 6.35
N ALA A 305 12.17 -2.70 6.36
CA ALA A 305 12.75 -3.36 7.53
C ALA A 305 14.19 -2.88 7.78
N TYR A 306 14.58 -1.73 7.22
CA TYR A 306 15.94 -1.24 7.31
C TYR A 306 16.22 -0.70 8.71
N SER A 307 17.38 -1.08 9.25
CA SER A 307 17.69 -0.82 10.66
C SER A 307 18.24 0.58 10.93
N ASP A 308 18.87 1.23 9.94
CA ASP A 308 19.51 2.55 10.08
C ASP A 308 18.54 3.70 9.72
N ASP A 309 17.80 4.17 10.74
CA ASP A 309 16.89 5.32 10.62
C ASP A 309 17.63 6.61 10.27
N LYS A 310 18.89 6.76 10.71
CA LYS A 310 19.69 7.95 10.46
C LYS A 310 19.99 8.08 8.98
N GLU A 311 20.36 6.99 8.32
CA GLU A 311 20.62 7.03 6.89
C GLU A 311 19.35 7.34 6.08
N LEU A 312 18.19 6.76 6.45
CA LEU A 312 16.90 7.09 5.80
C LEU A 312 16.55 8.58 5.97
N THR A 313 16.78 9.15 7.14
CA THR A 313 16.51 10.57 7.38
C THR A 313 17.50 11.49 6.68
N GLU A 314 18.79 11.12 6.55
CA GLU A 314 19.79 11.83 5.75
C GLU A 314 19.43 11.85 4.26
N LEU A 315 18.82 10.77 3.77
CA LEU A 315 18.25 10.65 2.43
C LEU A 315 16.98 11.50 2.22
N GLY A 316 16.50 12.16 3.27
CA GLY A 316 15.37 13.09 3.21
C GLY A 316 14.01 12.45 3.50
N ALA A 317 13.98 11.30 4.17
CA ALA A 317 12.74 10.70 4.66
C ALA A 317 12.38 11.16 6.07
N VAL A 318 11.09 11.09 6.39
CA VAL A 318 10.58 10.97 7.76
C VAL A 318 10.26 9.50 7.98
N VAL A 319 10.82 8.88 9.01
CA VAL A 319 10.60 7.47 9.32
C VAL A 319 9.51 7.35 10.38
N VAL A 320 8.53 6.48 10.13
CA VAL A 320 7.49 6.10 11.09
C VAL A 320 7.67 4.62 11.38
N ASP A 321 8.07 4.28 12.60
CA ASP A 321 8.41 2.93 13.00
C ASP A 321 7.25 2.26 13.76
N LEU A 322 6.78 1.14 13.22
CA LEU A 322 5.68 0.32 13.73
C LEU A 322 6.14 -1.01 14.30
N THR A 323 7.44 -1.17 14.56
CA THR A 323 8.00 -2.44 15.06
C THR A 323 7.27 -2.90 16.33
N GLU A 324 6.99 -1.99 17.26
CA GLU A 324 6.33 -2.28 18.54
C GLU A 324 4.79 -2.31 18.47
N LEU A 325 4.20 -1.97 17.31
CA LEU A 325 2.74 -2.07 17.13
C LEU A 325 2.36 -3.54 16.91
N ASP A 326 1.31 -4.01 17.59
CA ASP A 326 0.81 -5.37 17.40
C ASP A 326 0.28 -5.57 15.97
N ALA A 327 0.65 -6.69 15.36
CA ALA A 327 0.16 -7.04 14.04
C ALA A 327 -1.23 -7.69 14.12
N GLN A 328 -2.12 -7.24 13.24
CA GLN A 328 -3.43 -7.85 13.00
C GLN A 328 -3.36 -8.96 11.92
N ASP A 329 -2.19 -9.20 11.34
CA ASP A 329 -1.97 -10.18 10.29
C ASP A 329 -0.74 -11.05 10.60
N GLY A 330 -0.75 -12.31 10.18
CA GLY A 330 0.32 -13.26 10.49
C GLY A 330 1.68 -12.94 9.85
N SER A 331 1.74 -12.02 8.87
CA SER A 331 2.99 -11.60 8.21
C SER A 331 3.59 -10.32 8.79
N HIS A 332 2.84 -9.59 9.61
CA HIS A 332 3.19 -8.28 10.16
C HIS A 332 3.39 -7.20 9.08
N HIS A 333 2.93 -7.46 7.85
CA HIS A 333 3.17 -6.62 6.68
C HIS A 333 2.07 -5.59 6.44
N SER A 334 0.97 -5.65 7.22
CA SER A 334 -0.19 -4.77 7.08
C SER A 334 -0.38 -3.80 8.25
N LYS A 335 0.58 -3.70 9.19
CA LYS A 335 0.51 -2.76 10.33
C LYS A 335 0.21 -1.32 9.93
N PHE A 336 0.66 -0.88 8.75
CA PHE A 336 0.39 0.46 8.22
C PHE A 336 -1.11 0.77 8.09
N ALA A 337 -1.96 -0.25 7.87
CA ALA A 337 -3.40 -0.07 7.74
C ALA A 337 -4.02 0.45 9.05
N GLN A 338 -3.49 0.00 10.20
CA GLN A 338 -3.94 0.45 11.51
C GLN A 338 -3.64 1.94 11.76
N LEU A 339 -2.66 2.53 11.05
CA LEU A 339 -2.36 3.95 11.16
C LEU A 339 -3.41 4.85 10.49
N ALA A 340 -4.29 4.30 9.64
CA ALA A 340 -5.27 5.09 8.92
C ALA A 340 -6.16 5.91 9.87
N GLN A 341 -6.63 5.32 10.98
CA GLN A 341 -7.41 6.01 12.01
C GLN A 341 -6.68 7.17 12.71
N PHE A 342 -5.36 7.22 12.55
CA PHE A 342 -4.48 8.21 13.16
C PHE A 342 -3.93 9.22 12.14
N GLN A 343 -4.40 9.14 10.90
CA GLN A 343 -3.91 9.94 9.78
C GLN A 343 -4.07 11.46 10.04
N PRO A 344 -5.22 11.96 10.56
CA PRO A 344 -5.35 13.39 10.89
C PRO A 344 -4.34 13.87 11.93
N GLN A 345 -4.11 13.07 12.98
CA GLN A 345 -3.14 13.37 14.04
C GLN A 345 -1.71 13.33 13.49
N LEU A 346 -1.39 12.31 12.67
CA LEU A 346 -0.09 12.20 12.03
C LEU A 346 0.19 13.42 11.14
N ARG A 347 -0.77 13.82 10.30
CA ARG A 347 -0.65 15.04 9.47
C ARG A 347 -0.48 16.30 10.30
N LYS A 348 -1.22 16.43 11.39
CA LYS A 348 -1.08 17.58 12.29
C LYS A 348 0.32 17.64 12.90
N THR A 349 0.84 16.52 13.41
CA THR A 349 2.19 16.42 13.99
C THR A 349 3.27 16.73 12.95
N LEU A 350 3.16 16.15 11.75
CA LEU A 350 4.11 16.39 10.66
C LEU A 350 4.04 17.84 10.15
N GLY A 351 2.83 18.41 10.04
CA GLY A 351 2.61 19.79 9.64
C GLY A 351 3.12 20.80 10.67
N GLN A 352 2.89 20.57 11.95
CA GLN A 352 3.39 21.41 13.04
C GLN A 352 4.92 21.37 13.14
N SER A 353 5.53 20.20 12.93
CA SER A 353 6.99 20.04 12.89
C SER A 353 7.64 20.88 11.77
N SER A 354 6.93 21.06 10.65
CA SER A 354 7.34 21.96 9.57
C SER A 354 7.23 23.45 9.97
N LEU A 355 6.15 23.82 10.68
CA LEU A 355 5.86 25.20 11.10
C LEU A 355 6.77 25.72 12.23
N THR A 356 7.01 24.93 13.28
CA THR A 356 7.88 25.32 14.41
C THR A 356 9.31 25.61 13.96
N ARG A 357 9.75 24.99 12.85
CA ARG A 357 11.07 25.18 12.26
C ARG A 357 11.19 26.45 11.41
N SER A 358 10.07 27.00 10.89
CA SER A 358 10.05 28.32 10.23
C SER A 358 10.31 29.46 11.21
N VAL A 359 9.98 29.28 12.50
CA VAL A 359 10.18 30.28 13.57
C VAL A 359 11.59 30.22 14.15
N ASN A 360 12.21 29.04 14.19
CA ASN A 360 13.48 28.80 14.91
C ASN A 360 14.73 28.76 14.00
N ARG A 361 14.82 29.70 13.06
CA ARG A 361 15.86 29.80 12.02
C ARG A 361 17.24 30.25 12.54
N GLY A 362 17.59 29.92 13.79
CA GLY A 362 18.75 30.49 14.50
C GLY A 362 19.56 29.55 15.40
N ASN A 363 19.19 28.28 15.60
CA ASN A 363 20.01 27.37 16.41
C ASN A 363 19.97 25.92 15.89
N ALA A 364 21.15 25.38 15.58
CA ALA A 364 21.36 23.99 15.18
C ALA A 364 21.35 23.08 16.42
N GLY A 365 20.17 22.61 16.81
CA GLY A 365 19.98 21.59 17.85
C GLY A 365 19.25 20.38 17.30
N THR A 366 19.75 19.18 17.60
CA THR A 366 19.13 17.89 17.29
C THR A 366 17.86 17.74 18.13
N VAL A 367 16.68 17.86 17.50
CA VAL A 367 15.39 17.56 18.13
C VAL A 367 14.82 16.34 17.41
N GLY A 368 15.30 15.15 17.82
CA GLY A 368 14.95 13.86 17.21
C GLY A 368 14.22 12.88 18.13
N ASP A 369 14.16 13.14 19.45
CA ASP A 369 13.64 12.17 20.43
C ASP A 369 12.21 12.44 20.93
N ASP A 370 11.59 13.58 20.59
CA ASP A 370 10.42 14.09 21.34
C ASP A 370 9.13 14.25 20.52
N LEU A 371 9.06 13.61 19.33
CA LEU A 371 7.80 13.52 18.55
C LEU A 371 7.00 12.25 18.86
N GLY A 372 7.41 11.52 19.91
CA GLY A 372 7.34 10.06 20.00
C GLY A 372 6.06 9.41 20.50
N ASN A 373 4.95 10.12 20.69
CA ASN A 373 3.67 9.47 21.01
C ASN A 373 2.56 10.08 20.16
N LEU A 374 2.02 9.30 19.23
CA LEU A 374 0.76 9.65 18.59
C LEU A 374 -0.35 9.38 19.62
N VAL A 375 -0.84 10.44 20.25
CA VAL A 375 -1.90 10.39 21.27
C VAL A 375 -3.24 10.44 20.55
N GLY A 376 -3.93 9.31 20.48
CA GLY A 376 -5.37 9.26 20.22
C GLY A 376 -6.16 9.60 21.49
N ASN A 377 -7.45 9.92 21.37
CA ASN A 377 -8.30 10.34 22.51
C ASN A 377 -8.43 9.30 23.65
N THR A 378 -7.83 8.11 23.53
CA THR A 378 -7.95 7.04 24.53
C THR A 378 -6.74 6.11 24.68
N ILE A 379 -5.80 6.02 23.73
CA ILE A 379 -4.61 5.13 23.81
C ILE A 379 -3.39 5.78 23.14
N ALA A 380 -2.22 5.75 23.79
CA ALA A 380 -0.94 6.08 23.17
C ALA A 380 -0.47 4.86 22.36
N LEU A 381 -0.27 5.02 21.05
CA LEU A 381 0.30 3.95 20.25
C LEU A 381 1.83 3.91 20.40
N PRO A 382 2.45 2.72 20.39
CA PRO A 382 3.91 2.58 20.40
C PRO A 382 4.51 2.86 19.01
N VAL A 383 4.25 4.06 18.48
CA VAL A 383 4.69 4.51 17.16
C VAL A 383 5.75 5.58 17.32
N ARG A 384 6.94 5.32 16.76
CA ARG A 384 8.08 6.24 16.83
C ARG A 384 8.23 7.00 15.51
N ILE A 385 8.28 8.33 15.58
CA ILE A 385 8.49 9.20 14.42
C ILE A 385 9.90 9.80 14.49
N ILE A 386 10.69 9.59 13.45
CA ILE A 386 12.09 10.01 13.36
C ILE A 386 12.26 10.88 12.12
N ALA A 387 12.82 12.08 12.28
CA ALA A 387 13.03 13.01 11.18
C ALA A 387 14.37 13.76 11.33
N ALA A 388 15.08 13.94 10.23
CA ALA A 388 16.25 14.82 10.21
C ALA A 388 15.83 16.31 10.28
N PRO A 389 16.74 17.21 10.69
CA PRO A 389 16.55 18.65 10.48
C PRO A 389 16.51 18.97 8.99
N PHE A 390 15.31 19.19 8.44
CA PHE A 390 15.11 19.60 7.05
C PHE A 390 15.46 21.07 6.87
N ASN A 391 16.49 21.37 6.08
CA ASN A 391 16.71 22.70 5.54
C ASN A 391 15.82 22.86 4.31
N TYR A 392 14.71 23.60 4.43
CA TYR A 392 14.01 24.14 3.27
C TYR A 392 14.98 25.08 2.54
N ALA A 393 15.59 24.60 1.46
CA ALA A 393 16.14 25.51 0.47
C ALA A 393 14.94 26.23 -0.14
N GLY A 394 14.66 27.44 0.33
CA GLY A 394 13.67 28.31 -0.26
C GLY A 394 14.05 28.55 -1.72
N GLY A 395 13.38 27.83 -2.63
CA GLY A 395 13.45 28.10 -4.05
C GLY A 395 12.70 29.38 -4.35
N GLY A 396 13.31 30.51 -4.03
CA GLY A 396 12.99 31.78 -4.65
C GLY A 396 13.60 31.84 -6.04
N THR A 397 12.77 31.67 -7.06
CA THR A 397 12.59 32.55 -8.24
C THR A 397 11.66 31.88 -9.25
#